data_AF-S7HTE5-F1
#
_entry.id   AF-S7HTE5-F1
#
_cell.length_a   1.000
_cell.length_b   1.000
_cell.length_c   1.000
_cell.angle_alpha   90.00
_cell.angle_beta   90.00
_cell.angle_gamma   90.00
#
_symmetry.space_group_name_H-M   'P 1'
#
loop_
_entity.id
_entity.type
_entity.pdbx_description
1 polymer ?
#
loop_
_entity_poly.entity_id
_entity_poly.type
_entity_poly.pdbx_seq_one_letter_code
_entity_poly.pdbx_strand_id
1 'polypeptide(L)'
;MLQDTGYLSGSADGDFGPSTEAAVEQFQADHGLTADGVVGSQTMEALSEASGRPIPEESSSTEGYQRRLVMEATAYTAEDGGGDGYTATGQYLQRGMVAVDPDVIPLGSQLYIEGYGYAVAADTGGAIVGDRIDLAMDSTSEALDFGRRDVVVYVLG
;
A
#
# COMPACT_ATOMS: atom_id res chain seq x y z
N MET A 1 6.26 6.93 -19.95
CA MET A 1 6.79 7.31 -18.63
C MET A 1 7.96 6.42 -18.25
N LEU A 2 7.78 5.12 -17.95
CA LEU A 2 8.91 4.23 -17.59
C LEU A 2 10.00 4.11 -18.68
N GLN A 3 9.62 4.05 -19.96
CA GLN A 3 10.57 4.08 -21.07
C GLN A 3 11.38 5.38 -21.13
N ASP A 4 10.73 6.51 -20.82
CA ASP A 4 11.35 7.83 -20.87
C ASP A 4 12.39 7.99 -19.75
N THR A 5 12.26 7.22 -18.67
CA THR A 5 13.21 7.19 -17.54
C THR A 5 14.43 6.28 -17.80
N GLY A 6 14.41 5.46 -18.85
CA GLY A 6 15.50 4.53 -19.18
C GLY A 6 15.48 3.20 -18.42
N TYR A 7 14.54 3.00 -17.49
CA TYR A 7 14.40 1.75 -16.72
C TYR A 7 13.81 0.60 -17.55
N LEU A 8 12.97 0.90 -18.55
CA LEU A 8 12.39 -0.11 -19.44
C LEU A 8 13.02 -0.04 -20.83
N SER A 9 13.77 -1.08 -21.21
CA SER A 9 14.34 -1.22 -22.55
C SER A 9 13.39 -1.99 -23.47
N GLY A 10 12.72 -1.29 -24.39
CA GLY A 10 11.80 -1.89 -25.38
C GLY A 10 10.46 -1.15 -25.47
N SER A 11 9.55 -1.63 -26.33
CA SER A 11 8.19 -1.11 -26.45
C SER A 11 7.39 -1.51 -25.20
N ALA A 12 6.79 -0.56 -24.48
CA ALA A 12 5.66 -0.82 -23.59
C ALA A 12 4.52 -1.24 -24.52
N ASP A 13 4.35 -2.55 -24.66
CA ASP A 13 3.32 -3.19 -25.48
C ASP A 13 1.91 -3.03 -24.88
N GLY A 14 1.82 -2.41 -23.70
CA GLY A 14 0.59 -2.21 -22.95
C GLY A 14 0.35 -3.31 -21.93
N ASP A 15 1.20 -4.35 -21.89
CA ASP A 15 1.08 -5.45 -20.96
C ASP A 15 2.05 -5.27 -19.78
N PHE A 16 1.52 -5.29 -18.57
CA PHE A 16 2.33 -5.28 -17.35
C PHE A 16 2.92 -6.68 -17.12
N GLY A 17 3.97 -7.01 -17.86
CA GLY A 17 4.71 -8.27 -17.75
C GLY A 17 5.90 -8.22 -16.78
N PRO A 18 6.59 -9.35 -16.54
CA PRO A 18 7.69 -9.44 -15.58
C PRO A 18 8.84 -8.43 -15.80
N SER A 19 9.10 -8.04 -17.06
CA SER A 19 10.08 -7.01 -17.38
C SER A 19 9.65 -5.61 -16.99
N THR A 20 8.34 -5.33 -17.05
CA THR A 20 7.76 -4.05 -16.64
C THR A 20 7.75 -3.95 -15.12
N GLU A 21 7.36 -5.03 -14.44
CA GLU A 21 7.40 -5.16 -12.98
C GLU A 21 8.82 -4.92 -12.43
N ALA A 22 9.82 -5.64 -12.95
CA ALA A 22 11.21 -5.46 -12.53
C ALA A 22 11.74 -4.04 -12.78
N ALA A 23 11.31 -3.40 -13.87
CA ALA A 23 11.68 -2.02 -14.16
C ALA A 23 11.00 -1.02 -13.21
N VAL A 24 9.76 -1.30 -12.78
CA VAL A 24 9.04 -0.51 -11.77
C VAL A 24 9.71 -0.64 -10.41
N GLU A 25 10.04 -1.86 -9.98
CA GLU A 25 10.77 -2.11 -8.74
C GLU A 25 12.11 -1.37 -8.73
N GLN A 26 12.86 -1.43 -9.82
CA GLN A 26 14.15 -0.75 -9.93
C GLN A 26 13.99 0.78 -9.90
N PHE A 27 13.00 1.32 -10.60
CA PHE A 27 12.67 2.75 -10.56
C PHE A 27 12.28 3.19 -9.13
N GLN A 28 11.40 2.42 -8.48
CA GLN A 28 10.97 2.68 -7.11
C GLN A 28 12.17 2.68 -6.15
N ALA A 29 13.05 1.69 -6.23
CA ALA A 29 14.24 1.58 -5.39
C ALA A 29 15.18 2.79 -5.55
N ASP A 30 15.44 3.21 -6.79
CA ASP A 30 16.33 4.34 -7.09
C ASP A 30 15.74 5.69 -6.67
N HIS A 31 14.41 5.78 -6.60
CA HIS A 31 13.67 6.97 -6.16
C HIS A 31 13.27 6.94 -4.67
N GLY A 32 13.74 5.95 -3.90
CA GLY A 32 13.47 5.84 -2.46
C GLY A 32 12.03 5.49 -2.11
N LEU A 33 11.30 4.89 -3.05
CA LEU A 33 9.96 4.34 -2.85
C LEU A 33 10.05 2.85 -2.45
N THR A 34 8.94 2.31 -1.94
CA THR A 34 8.82 0.85 -1.75
C THR A 34 8.88 0.17 -3.13
N ALA A 35 9.90 -0.67 -3.31
CA ALA A 35 10.15 -1.42 -4.55
C ALA A 35 9.30 -2.70 -4.61
N ASP A 36 7.98 -2.54 -4.71
CA ASP A 36 7.01 -3.63 -4.73
C ASP A 36 6.44 -3.94 -6.12
N GLY A 37 6.92 -3.24 -7.15
CA GLY A 37 6.50 -3.45 -8.53
C GLY A 37 5.10 -2.91 -8.82
N VAL A 38 4.42 -2.29 -7.85
CA VAL A 38 3.06 -1.77 -8.00
C VAL A 38 3.10 -0.28 -8.33
N VAL A 39 2.49 0.08 -9.45
CA VAL A 39 2.41 1.48 -9.87
C VAL A 39 1.24 2.19 -9.16
N GLY A 40 1.48 2.57 -7.91
CA GLY A 40 0.60 3.44 -7.12
C GLY A 40 0.73 4.93 -7.47
N SER A 41 0.03 5.78 -6.74
CA SER A 41 0.05 7.25 -6.89
C SER A 41 1.44 7.84 -6.65
N GLN A 42 2.15 7.41 -5.60
CA GLN A 42 3.55 7.83 -5.37
C GLN A 42 4.48 7.44 -6.54
N THR A 43 4.34 6.21 -7.07
CA THR A 43 5.13 5.77 -8.21
C THR A 43 4.77 6.56 -9.48
N MET A 44 3.49 6.87 -9.70
CA MET A 44 3.06 7.69 -10.83
C MET A 44 3.53 9.14 -10.75
N GLU A 45 3.52 9.74 -9.57
CA GLU A 45 4.06 11.07 -9.33
C GLU A 45 5.55 11.11 -9.65
N ALA A 46 6.33 10.18 -9.08
CA ALA A 46 7.76 10.07 -9.36
C ALA A 46 8.04 9.82 -10.85
N LEU A 47 7.25 8.98 -11.53
CA LEU A 47 7.38 8.74 -12.97
C LEU A 47 7.04 9.99 -13.79
N SER A 48 6.03 10.75 -13.38
CA SER A 48 5.65 12.02 -14.01
C SER A 48 6.78 13.04 -13.91
N GLU A 49 7.36 13.20 -12.72
CA GLU A 49 8.50 14.08 -12.49
C GLU A 49 9.74 13.64 -13.28
N ALA A 50 10.09 12.36 -13.22
CA ALA A 50 11.27 11.81 -13.89
C ALA A 50 11.16 11.83 -15.43
N SER A 51 9.95 11.61 -15.98
CA SER A 51 9.71 11.62 -17.43
C SER A 51 9.37 12.99 -17.99
N GLY A 52 9.07 13.98 -17.15
CA GLY A 52 8.58 15.30 -17.56
C GLY A 52 7.20 15.26 -18.25
N ARG A 53 6.47 14.16 -18.13
CA ARG A 53 5.11 14.00 -18.68
C ARG A 53 4.10 14.15 -17.55
N PRO A 54 2.96 14.81 -17.77
CA PRO A 54 1.92 14.90 -16.74
C PRO A 54 1.30 13.51 -16.47
N ILE A 55 0.89 13.27 -15.22
CA ILE A 55 0.12 12.08 -14.84
C ILE A 55 -1.12 12.00 -15.76
N PRO A 56 -1.35 10.87 -16.45
CA PRO A 56 -2.54 10.70 -17.26
C PRO A 56 -3.82 10.86 -16.42
N GLU A 57 -4.73 11.72 -16.86
CA GLU A 57 -6.00 12.00 -16.15
C GLU A 57 -6.95 10.78 -16.09
N GLU A 58 -6.64 9.70 -16.81
CA GLU A 58 -7.44 8.46 -16.92
C GLU A 58 -6.91 7.28 -16.10
N SER A 59 -6.35 7.49 -14.91
CA SER A 59 -5.93 6.39 -14.03
C SER A 59 -6.91 6.09 -12.88
N SER A 60 -8.16 6.58 -12.96
CA SER A 60 -9.20 6.27 -11.96
C SER A 60 -9.86 4.89 -12.13
N SER A 61 -9.44 4.10 -13.11
CA SER A 61 -9.95 2.74 -13.32
C SER A 61 -8.85 1.82 -13.84
N THR A 62 -7.86 1.54 -13.00
CA THR A 62 -7.03 0.35 -13.21
C THR A 62 -7.89 -0.86 -12.86
N GLU A 63 -8.12 -1.74 -13.85
CA GLU A 63 -8.84 -3.00 -13.65
C GLU A 63 -8.27 -3.74 -12.43
N GLY A 64 -9.13 -4.04 -11.44
CA GLY A 64 -8.74 -4.76 -10.21
C GLY A 64 -8.98 -3.99 -8.90
N TYR A 65 -9.22 -2.68 -8.94
CA TYR A 65 -9.51 -1.88 -7.74
C TYR A 65 -10.97 -1.40 -7.73
N GLN A 66 -11.69 -1.67 -6.64
CA GLN A 66 -13.07 -1.21 -6.46
C GLN A 66 -13.12 0.24 -5.94
N ARG A 67 -12.13 0.68 -5.15
CA ARG A 67 -12.12 2.00 -4.52
C ARG A 67 -10.71 2.45 -4.11
N ARG A 68 -10.41 3.74 -4.26
CA ARG A 68 -9.23 4.42 -3.71
C ARG A 68 -9.65 5.34 -2.56
N LEU A 69 -8.99 5.23 -1.42
CA LEU A 69 -9.25 5.99 -0.19
C LEU A 69 -7.95 6.64 0.29
N VAL A 70 -8.07 7.82 0.91
CA VAL A 70 -6.98 8.42 1.69
C VAL A 70 -7.38 8.28 3.15
N MET A 71 -6.53 7.64 3.96
CA MET A 71 -6.84 7.30 5.35
C MET A 71 -5.71 7.73 6.28
N GLU A 72 -6.05 8.18 7.49
CA GLU A 72 -5.07 8.44 8.55
C GLU A 72 -4.64 7.09 9.13
N ALA A 73 -3.40 6.68 8.84
CA ALA A 73 -2.82 5.44 9.32
C ALA A 73 -2.05 5.64 10.63
N THR A 74 -2.22 4.68 11.52
CA THR A 74 -1.27 4.37 12.60
C THR A 74 -0.64 3.01 12.37
N ALA A 75 0.47 2.74 13.05
CA ALA A 75 1.13 1.46 13.04
C ALA A 75 1.25 0.94 14.47
N TYR A 76 0.99 -0.34 14.66
CA TYR A 76 1.11 -1.02 15.94
C TYR A 76 1.77 -2.37 15.77
N THR A 77 2.32 -2.87 16.86
CA THR A 77 2.82 -4.23 16.95
C THR A 77 1.95 -5.03 17.91
N ALA A 78 2.11 -6.35 17.85
CA ALA A 78 1.48 -7.25 18.80
C ALA A 78 1.92 -7.01 20.26
N GLU A 79 3.08 -6.38 20.47
CA GLU A 79 3.63 -6.02 21.78
C GLU A 79 2.89 -4.84 22.43
N ASP A 80 2.34 -3.92 21.63
CA ASP A 80 1.65 -2.71 22.11
C ASP A 80 0.27 -3.02 22.76
N GLY A 81 -0.31 -4.18 22.45
CA GLY A 81 -1.60 -4.65 22.97
C GLY A 81 -1.54 -5.34 24.35
N GLY A 82 -0.35 -5.49 24.94
CA GLY A 82 -0.17 -6.08 26.27
C GLY A 82 -0.36 -7.61 26.33
N GLY A 83 -0.21 -8.32 25.22
CA GLY A 83 -0.28 -9.78 25.14
C GLY A 83 0.94 -10.39 24.45
N ASP A 84 1.09 -11.71 24.53
CA ASP A 84 2.26 -12.48 24.04
C ASP A 84 2.38 -12.55 22.50
N GLY A 85 1.77 -11.62 21.77
CA GLY A 85 1.73 -11.57 20.31
C GLY A 85 0.59 -12.35 19.64
N TYR A 86 -0.35 -12.87 20.42
CA TYR A 86 -1.47 -13.70 19.94
C TYR A 86 -2.79 -12.92 20.01
N THR A 87 -3.54 -12.94 18.91
CA THR A 87 -4.95 -12.51 18.87
C THR A 87 -5.81 -13.39 19.78
N ALA A 88 -7.02 -12.93 20.15
CA ALA A 88 -7.96 -13.70 20.97
C ALA A 88 -8.36 -15.08 20.37
N THR A 89 -8.05 -15.31 19.09
CA THR A 89 -8.27 -16.56 18.35
C THR A 89 -7.01 -17.43 18.22
N GLY A 90 -5.88 -17.01 18.80
CA GLY A 90 -4.61 -17.76 18.82
C GLY A 90 -3.78 -17.62 17.55
N GLN A 91 -4.10 -16.70 16.64
CA GLN A 91 -3.27 -16.39 15.48
C GLN A 91 -2.21 -15.35 15.85
N TYR A 92 -0.99 -15.58 15.38
CA TYR A 92 0.11 -14.62 15.48
C TYR A 92 -0.22 -13.40 14.60
N LEU A 93 -0.19 -12.19 15.17
CA LEU A 93 -0.24 -10.95 14.40
C LEU A 93 0.92 -10.96 13.40
N GLN A 94 0.60 -10.80 12.13
CA GLN A 94 1.59 -10.74 11.05
C GLN A 94 1.28 -9.50 10.21
N ARG A 95 2.32 -8.86 9.68
CA ARG A 95 2.18 -7.89 8.61
C ARG A 95 1.22 -8.41 7.53
N GLY A 96 0.35 -7.52 7.05
CA GLY A 96 -0.72 -7.85 6.12
C GLY A 96 -2.10 -8.00 6.78
N MET A 97 -2.22 -7.79 8.10
CA MET A 97 -3.52 -7.62 8.77
C MET A 97 -3.70 -6.17 9.21
N VAL A 98 -4.87 -5.58 8.94
CA VAL A 98 -5.17 -4.20 9.31
C VAL A 98 -6.52 -4.10 10.02
N ALA A 99 -6.62 -3.13 10.93
CA ALA A 99 -7.88 -2.75 11.56
C ALA A 99 -8.52 -1.58 10.78
N VAL A 100 -9.82 -1.66 10.52
CA VAL A 100 -10.59 -0.65 9.77
C VAL A 100 -11.93 -0.36 10.43
N ASP A 101 -12.60 0.71 9.99
CA ASP A 101 -14.04 0.89 10.19
C ASP A 101 -14.83 0.07 9.14
N PRO A 102 -15.62 -0.95 9.54
CA PRO A 102 -16.39 -1.79 8.61
C PRO A 102 -17.43 -1.04 7.77
N ASP A 103 -17.90 0.13 8.23
CA ASP A 103 -18.85 0.95 7.47
C ASP A 103 -18.14 1.70 6.30
N VAL A 104 -16.81 1.83 6.37
CA VAL A 104 -15.97 2.44 5.32
C VAL A 104 -15.31 1.37 4.44
N ILE A 105 -14.70 0.36 5.06
CA ILE A 105 -14.07 -0.78 4.38
C ILE A 105 -14.61 -2.08 5.01
N PRO A 106 -15.40 -2.88 4.29
CA PRO A 106 -15.91 -4.15 4.81
C PRO A 106 -14.79 -5.09 5.25
N LEU A 107 -14.99 -5.80 6.37
CA LEU A 107 -14.06 -6.84 6.81
C LEU A 107 -13.92 -7.95 5.75
N GLY A 108 -12.71 -8.48 5.62
CA GLY A 108 -12.32 -9.43 4.58
C GLY A 108 -11.93 -8.79 3.25
N SER A 109 -12.06 -7.46 3.09
CA SER A 109 -11.57 -6.76 1.91
C SER A 109 -10.06 -6.95 1.76
N GLN A 110 -9.65 -7.31 0.54
CA GLN A 110 -8.24 -7.29 0.16
C GLN A 110 -7.84 -5.86 -0.16
N LEU A 111 -6.68 -5.43 0.31
CA LEU A 111 -6.18 -4.07 0.20
C LEU A 111 -4.77 -4.06 -0.37
N TYR A 112 -4.42 -2.98 -1.06
CA TYR A 112 -3.04 -2.57 -1.25
C TYR A 112 -2.88 -1.17 -0.65
N ILE A 113 -1.91 -1.00 0.25
CA ILE A 113 -1.68 0.22 1.01
C ILE A 113 -0.30 0.74 0.61
N GLU A 114 -0.23 1.94 0.03
CA GLU A 114 1.04 2.46 -0.46
C GLU A 114 2.06 2.60 0.66
N GLY A 115 3.28 2.14 0.39
CA GLY A 115 4.36 2.13 1.39
C GLY A 115 4.26 1.00 2.42
N TYR A 116 3.16 0.25 2.48
CA TYR A 116 2.98 -0.88 3.40
C TYR A 116 2.91 -2.23 2.66
N GLY A 117 2.19 -2.28 1.55
CA GLY A 117 1.98 -3.46 0.71
C GLY A 117 0.56 -4.03 0.80
N TYR A 118 0.42 -5.31 0.42
CA TYR A 118 -0.85 -6.03 0.45
C TYR A 118 -1.32 -6.31 1.88
N ALA A 119 -2.62 -6.17 2.10
CA ALA A 119 -3.24 -6.38 3.41
C ALA A 119 -4.67 -6.91 3.33
N VAL A 120 -5.18 -7.39 4.46
CA VAL A 120 -6.57 -7.80 4.66
C VAL A 120 -7.19 -6.98 5.77
N ALA A 121 -8.38 -6.43 5.54
CA ALA A 121 -9.22 -5.84 6.58
C ALA A 121 -9.69 -6.94 7.56
N ALA A 122 -8.90 -7.20 8.60
CA ALA A 122 -9.04 -8.38 9.43
C ALA A 122 -9.65 -8.07 10.81
N ASP A 123 -9.59 -6.83 11.25
CA ASP A 123 -10.02 -6.44 12.60
C ASP A 123 -10.68 -5.06 12.64
N THR A 124 -11.18 -4.70 13.82
CA THR A 124 -11.75 -3.39 14.15
C THR A 124 -11.16 -2.90 15.46
N GLY A 125 -11.24 -1.59 15.71
CA GLY A 125 -10.85 -1.03 17.00
C GLY A 125 -11.78 0.11 17.39
N GLY A 126 -12.04 0.27 18.69
CA GLY A 126 -12.95 1.34 19.16
C GLY A 126 -12.50 2.76 18.80
N ALA A 127 -11.23 2.95 18.46
CA ALA A 127 -10.65 4.22 18.00
C ALA A 127 -10.43 4.29 16.47
N ILE A 128 -10.71 3.19 15.75
CA ILE A 128 -10.57 3.06 14.29
C ILE A 128 -11.97 3.26 13.69
N VAL A 129 -12.32 4.53 13.49
CA VAL A 129 -13.63 4.99 13.03
C VAL A 129 -13.44 5.98 11.89
N GLY A 130 -14.27 5.90 10.85
CA GLY A 130 -14.19 6.69 9.64
C GLY A 130 -12.94 6.35 8.82
N ASP A 131 -12.26 7.38 8.34
CA ASP A 131 -11.07 7.26 7.47
C ASP A 131 -9.79 6.93 8.27
N ARG A 132 -9.88 6.06 9.28
CA ARG A 132 -8.76 5.59 10.08
C ARG A 132 -8.45 4.12 9.79
N ILE A 133 -7.16 3.81 9.78
CA ILE A 133 -6.66 2.46 9.55
C ILE A 133 -5.47 2.19 10.48
N ASP A 134 -5.39 0.99 11.05
CA ASP A 134 -4.26 0.60 11.91
C ASP A 134 -3.50 -0.56 11.28
N LEU A 135 -2.21 -0.34 11.03
CA LEU A 135 -1.35 -1.25 10.29
C LEU A 135 -0.53 -2.12 11.25
N ALA A 136 -0.67 -3.44 11.14
CA ALA A 136 0.17 -4.37 11.90
C ALA A 136 1.59 -4.37 11.32
N MET A 137 2.59 -4.08 12.15
CA MET A 137 4.01 -4.10 11.76
C MET A 137 4.73 -5.32 12.36
N ASP A 138 5.84 -5.72 11.73
CA ASP A 138 6.63 -6.86 12.20
C ASP A 138 7.53 -6.49 13.39
N SER A 139 7.81 -5.19 13.60
CA SER A 139 8.67 -4.73 14.70
C SER A 139 8.27 -3.36 15.24
N THR A 140 8.58 -3.14 16.52
CA THR A 140 8.33 -1.86 17.19
C THR A 140 9.13 -0.72 16.56
N SER A 141 10.35 -1.00 16.09
CA SER A 141 11.16 -0.03 15.33
C SER A 141 10.47 0.41 14.03
N GLU A 142 9.90 -0.53 13.27
CA GLU A 142 9.18 -0.22 12.04
C GLU A 142 7.92 0.61 12.32
N ALA A 143 7.18 0.27 13.37
CA ALA A 143 6.01 1.05 13.79
C ALA A 143 6.37 2.48 14.19
N LEU A 144 7.49 2.68 14.89
CA LEU A 144 7.99 4.00 15.28
C LEU A 144 8.47 4.82 14.07
N ASP A 145 9.20 4.18 13.15
CA ASP A 145 9.66 4.83 11.90
C ASP A 145 8.49 5.19 10.98
N PHE A 146 7.43 4.37 10.99
CA PHE A 146 6.20 4.66 10.27
C PHE A 146 5.43 5.82 10.91
N GLY A 147 5.21 5.82 12.23
CA GLY A 147 4.49 6.89 12.92
C GLY A 147 3.02 7.04 12.48
N ARG A 148 2.43 8.22 12.67
CA ARG A 148 1.09 8.54 12.14
C ARG A 148 1.22 9.34 10.86
N ARG A 149 0.54 8.92 9.79
CA ARG A 149 0.55 9.62 8.50
C ARG A 149 -0.69 9.27 7.68
N ASP A 150 -1.00 10.11 6.69
CA ASP A 150 -1.98 9.74 5.68
C ASP A 150 -1.38 8.73 4.70
N VAL A 151 -2.16 7.72 4.34
CA VAL A 151 -1.82 6.72 3.33
C VAL A 151 -2.91 6.60 2.29
N VAL A 152 -2.52 6.19 1.09
CA VAL A 152 -3.47 5.81 0.04
C VAL A 152 -3.74 4.32 0.14
N VAL A 153 -5.02 3.97 0.27
CA VAL A 153 -5.53 2.61 0.36
C VAL A 153 -6.34 2.29 -0.89
N TYR A 154 -5.98 1.19 -1.55
CA TYR A 154 -6.75 0.64 -2.66
C TYR A 154 -7.49 -0.61 -2.19
N VAL A 155 -8.82 -0.60 -2.30
CA VAL A 155 -9.67 -1.77 -2.05
C VAL A 155 -9.69 -2.61 -3.33
N LEU A 156 -9.21 -3.84 -3.25
CA LEU A 156 -9.10 -4.78 -4.37
C LEU A 156 -10.44 -5.51 -4.58
N GLY A 157 -10.74 -5.84 -5.83
CA GLY A 157 -12.00 -6.47 -6.23
C GLY A 157 -12.00 -7.97 -6.39
#